data_AF-A0A8T1S7M2-F1
#
_entry.id   AF-A0A8T1S7M2-F1
#
_cell.length_a   1.000
_cell.length_b   1.000
_cell.length_c   1.000
_cell.angle_alpha   90.00
_cell.angle_beta   90.00
_cell.angle_gamma   90.00
#
_symmetry.space_group_name_H-M   'P 1'
#
loop_
_entity.id
_entity.type
_entity.pdbx_description
1 polymer ?
#
loop_
_entity_poly.entity_id
_entity_poly.type
_entity_poly.pdbx_seq_one_letter_code
_entity_poly.pdbx_strand_id
1 'polypeptide(L)'
;MTGEIRLTGAIDFEMIETYELNIQATDGGGLSAHCKVLVVVLDVNDNAPEVIVTSLISPILEDSLAETVVALLISLVIESTLDREKVSTYNITISAQDLGSPSLSTEKTITVKISDINDNSPEFSQTSYTMYIRENNGPGIKIGKVNAFDSDSEQNAKVTYSLLPAEVDGLPLLSYISINSENGNVYALRSMDYEQIKEFQVTVRAADGGSPPRSSEVIIRVEIIDENDNAPFILYPLQNNSSPANDLVPRSAEAGYLVTKVVAVDGDSGQNSWLSYHLLKATDPGLFTVGSQNGEIRTTRLITDRDTMKQKLIVLVRDSGELPLSSSATLNIA
;
A
#
# COMPACT_ATOMS: atom_id res chain seq x y z
N MET A 1 22.27 6.14 -96.44
CA MET A 1 21.74 6.49 -95.10
C MET A 1 20.30 6.04 -95.04
N THR A 2 19.86 5.44 -93.93
CA THR A 2 18.51 4.85 -93.79
C THR A 2 17.45 5.85 -93.36
N GLY A 3 17.83 7.06 -92.93
CA GLY A 3 16.88 8.09 -92.44
C GLY A 3 16.20 7.73 -91.11
N GLU A 4 16.71 6.71 -90.41
CA GLU A 4 16.11 6.18 -89.19
C GLU A 4 16.42 7.08 -87.98
N ILE A 5 15.40 7.37 -87.18
CA ILE A 5 15.52 8.07 -85.90
C ILE A 5 15.40 7.03 -84.79
N ARG A 6 16.42 6.94 -83.92
CA ARG A 6 16.43 6.02 -82.77
C ARG A 6 16.62 6.80 -81.49
N LEU A 7 16.00 6.33 -80.42
CA LEU A 7 16.30 6.77 -79.07
C LEU A 7 17.71 6.31 -78.68
N THR A 8 18.54 7.24 -78.20
CA THR A 8 19.90 6.96 -77.72
C THR A 8 20.03 7.06 -76.20
N GLY A 9 18.95 7.42 -75.50
CA GLY A 9 18.90 7.56 -74.05
C GLY A 9 17.48 7.36 -73.54
N ALA A 10 17.32 7.39 -72.21
CA ALA A 10 16.02 7.39 -71.57
C ALA A 10 15.30 8.72 -71.81
N ILE A 11 13.98 8.64 -71.93
CA ILE A 11 13.07 9.79 -71.96
C ILE A 11 12.27 9.77 -70.67
N ASP A 12 11.91 10.96 -70.20
CA ASP A 12 11.29 11.20 -68.91
C ASP A 12 10.15 12.20 -69.14
N PHE A 13 8.91 11.76 -68.94
CA PHE A 13 7.72 12.54 -69.24
C PHE A 13 7.66 13.78 -68.34
N GLU A 14 8.00 13.61 -67.06
CA GLU A 14 8.06 14.65 -66.03
C GLU A 14 9.12 15.72 -66.32
N MET A 15 10.10 15.41 -67.17
CA MET A 15 11.15 16.35 -67.59
C MET A 15 10.84 17.03 -68.92
N ILE A 16 10.45 16.26 -69.95
CA ILE A 16 10.19 16.76 -71.31
C ILE A 16 9.05 15.97 -71.96
N GLU A 17 7.89 16.61 -72.12
CA GLU A 17 6.69 15.99 -72.68
C GLU A 17 6.71 15.87 -74.22
N THR A 18 7.50 16.69 -74.91
CA THR A 18 7.52 16.74 -76.38
C THR A 18 8.87 17.17 -76.96
N TYR A 19 9.35 16.45 -77.96
CA TYR A 19 10.53 16.80 -78.74
C TYR A 19 10.15 17.26 -80.16
N GLU A 20 10.72 18.38 -80.58
CA GLU A 20 10.62 18.86 -81.96
C GLU A 20 11.94 18.62 -82.70
N LEU A 21 11.89 17.78 -83.73
CA LEU A 21 13.04 17.45 -84.56
C LEU A 21 12.88 18.10 -85.94
N ASN A 22 13.75 19.04 -86.26
CA ASN A 22 13.83 19.62 -87.60
C ASN A 22 14.84 18.81 -88.44
N ILE A 23 14.36 18.07 -89.43
CA ILE A 23 15.15 17.16 -90.25
C ILE A 23 15.41 17.81 -91.60
N GLN A 24 16.65 17.72 -92.07
CA GLN A 24 17.05 18.15 -93.40
C GLN A 24 17.61 16.96 -94.18
N ALA A 25 17.10 16.74 -95.39
CA ALA A 25 17.66 15.78 -96.33
C ALA A 25 18.25 16.53 -97.53
N THR A 26 19.50 16.21 -97.89
CA THR A 26 20.23 16.86 -98.99
C THR A 26 20.67 15.82 -100.01
N ASP A 27 20.42 16.06 -101.29
CA ASP A 27 20.87 15.17 -102.38
C ASP A 27 22.36 15.37 -102.73
N GLY A 28 22.89 14.50 -103.61
CA GLY A 28 24.29 14.60 -104.07
C GLY A 28 24.61 15.84 -104.93
N GLY A 29 23.58 16.60 -105.34
CA GLY A 29 23.69 17.84 -106.10
C GLY A 29 23.58 19.11 -105.24
N GLY A 30 23.34 18.98 -103.93
CA GLY A 30 23.29 20.08 -102.97
C GLY A 30 21.90 20.70 -102.73
N LEU A 31 20.84 20.14 -103.32
CA LEU A 31 19.46 20.56 -103.01
C LEU A 31 18.99 19.89 -101.72
N SER A 32 18.31 20.64 -100.85
CA SER A 32 17.81 20.11 -99.58
C SER A 32 16.33 20.38 -99.36
N ALA A 33 15.68 19.47 -98.65
CA ALA A 33 14.29 19.59 -98.19
C ALA A 33 14.25 19.42 -96.66
N HIS A 34 13.30 20.09 -96.02
CA HIS A 34 13.12 20.07 -94.58
C HIS A 34 11.76 19.46 -94.20
N CYS A 35 11.73 18.72 -93.10
CA CYS A 35 10.49 18.34 -92.44
C CYS A 35 10.64 18.50 -90.91
N LYS A 36 9.50 18.60 -90.23
CA LYS A 36 9.43 18.65 -88.77
C LYS A 36 8.78 17.36 -88.29
N VAL A 37 9.42 16.71 -87.33
CA VAL A 37 8.88 15.55 -86.61
C VAL A 37 8.62 15.97 -85.18
N LEU A 38 7.38 15.78 -84.74
CA LEU A 38 6.99 15.99 -83.35
C LEU A 38 6.91 14.62 -82.68
N VAL A 39 7.72 14.43 -81.63
CA VAL A 39 7.67 13.23 -80.79
C VAL A 39 6.97 13.62 -79.50
N VAL A 40 5.77 13.08 -79.28
CA VAL A 40 5.03 13.23 -78.03
C VAL A 40 5.42 12.07 -77.11
N VAL A 41 5.90 12.38 -75.91
CA VAL A 41 6.18 11.38 -74.88
C VAL A 41 4.86 11.01 -74.22
N LEU A 42 4.57 9.72 -74.09
CA LEU A 42 3.41 9.25 -73.36
C LEU A 42 3.79 9.08 -71.89
N ASP A 43 2.95 9.63 -71.03
CA ASP A 43 3.04 9.46 -69.58
C ASP A 43 2.89 7.97 -69.20
N VAL A 44 3.68 7.53 -68.22
CA VAL A 44 3.66 6.20 -67.61
C VAL A 44 3.66 6.39 -66.09
N ASN A 45 2.82 5.63 -65.38
CA ASN A 45 2.77 5.70 -63.92
C ASN A 45 4.03 5.10 -63.27
N ASP A 46 5.12 5.86 -63.22
CA ASP A 46 6.41 5.47 -62.64
C ASP A 46 6.79 6.28 -61.38
N ASN A 47 5.96 7.26 -61.00
CA ASN A 47 6.07 8.05 -59.77
C ASN A 47 5.00 7.66 -58.74
N ALA A 48 5.44 7.11 -57.60
CA ALA A 48 4.54 6.79 -56.48
C ALA A 48 4.10 8.07 -55.73
N PRO A 49 2.91 8.09 -55.11
CA PRO A 49 2.45 9.24 -54.33
C PRO A 49 3.35 9.51 -53.11
N GLU A 50 3.59 10.78 -52.77
CA GLU A 50 4.38 11.18 -51.59
C GLU A 50 3.48 11.55 -50.39
N VAL A 51 3.85 11.11 -49.18
CA VAL A 51 3.15 11.43 -47.92
C VAL A 51 4.00 12.35 -47.02
N ILE A 52 3.68 13.64 -47.01
CA ILE A 52 4.41 14.67 -46.24
C ILE A 52 3.60 15.12 -45.02
N VAL A 53 3.99 14.68 -43.82
CA VAL A 53 3.38 15.13 -42.56
C VAL A 53 3.99 16.48 -42.18
N THR A 54 3.21 17.57 -42.27
CA THR A 54 3.73 18.94 -42.09
C THR A 54 3.62 19.48 -40.66
N SER A 55 2.70 18.95 -39.86
CA SER A 55 2.60 19.20 -38.44
C SER A 55 2.28 17.89 -37.72
N LEU A 56 2.95 17.61 -36.62
CA LEU A 56 2.63 16.49 -35.73
C LEU A 56 2.72 17.01 -34.30
N ILE A 57 1.61 16.95 -33.57
CA ILE A 57 1.56 17.25 -32.14
C ILE A 57 1.77 15.93 -31.41
N SER A 58 2.94 15.77 -30.79
CA SER A 58 3.27 14.63 -29.94
C SER A 58 4.25 15.10 -28.85
N PRO A 59 3.98 14.80 -27.55
CA PRO A 59 2.87 13.99 -27.06
C PRO A 59 1.52 14.73 -27.03
N ILE A 60 0.42 13.97 -26.94
CA ILE A 60 -0.97 14.47 -26.84
C ILE A 60 -1.48 14.21 -25.42
N LEU A 61 -2.09 15.21 -24.77
CA LEU A 61 -2.74 15.05 -23.46
C LEU A 61 -3.96 14.13 -23.58
N GLU A 62 -4.15 13.23 -22.63
CA GLU A 62 -5.27 12.27 -22.67
C GLU A 62 -6.65 12.91 -22.46
N ASP A 63 -6.75 14.08 -21.81
CA ASP A 63 -7.99 14.86 -21.70
C ASP A 63 -8.37 15.65 -22.96
N SER A 64 -7.65 15.42 -24.06
CA SER A 64 -7.95 16.03 -25.35
C SER A 64 -9.38 15.70 -25.80
N LEU A 65 -10.13 16.72 -26.17
CA LEU A 65 -11.49 16.57 -26.67
C LEU A 65 -11.50 15.83 -28.02
N ALA A 66 -12.61 15.16 -28.31
CA ALA A 66 -12.89 14.65 -29.64
C ALA A 66 -12.75 15.79 -30.68
N GLU A 67 -12.29 15.44 -31.88
CA GLU A 67 -12.00 16.39 -32.98
C GLU A 67 -10.72 17.23 -32.84
N THR A 68 -9.88 17.02 -31.81
CA THR A 68 -8.56 17.65 -31.72
C THR A 68 -7.67 17.25 -32.92
N VAL A 69 -7.14 18.24 -33.64
CA VAL A 69 -6.30 18.02 -34.83
C VAL A 69 -4.86 17.70 -34.41
N VAL A 70 -4.39 16.51 -34.76
CA VAL A 70 -3.06 16.00 -34.34
C VAL A 70 -1.98 16.26 -35.40
N ALA A 71 -2.36 16.26 -36.68
CA ALA A 71 -1.45 16.49 -37.80
C ALA A 71 -2.15 17.08 -39.04
N LEU A 72 -1.46 17.95 -39.80
CA LEU A 72 -1.91 18.44 -41.12
C LEU A 72 -1.38 17.56 -42.26
N LEU A 73 -2.24 16.61 -42.63
CA LEU A 73 -2.42 15.99 -43.94
C LEU A 73 -3.88 15.56 -43.91
N ILE A 74 -4.80 16.26 -44.60
CA ILE A 74 -6.24 15.91 -44.61
C ILE A 74 -6.74 15.55 -43.17
N SER A 75 -6.54 16.45 -42.20
CA SER A 75 -6.99 16.37 -40.78
C SER A 75 -7.05 14.96 -40.11
N LEU A 76 -6.03 14.60 -39.32
CA LEU A 76 -6.13 13.47 -38.37
C LEU A 76 -6.82 13.94 -37.08
N VAL A 77 -7.95 13.32 -36.71
CA VAL A 77 -8.79 13.70 -35.56
C VAL A 77 -8.96 12.55 -34.56
N ILE A 78 -9.17 12.90 -33.31
CA ILE A 78 -9.50 11.95 -32.24
C ILE A 78 -10.97 11.52 -32.35
N GLU A 79 -11.22 10.21 -32.49
CA GLU A 79 -12.58 9.62 -32.59
C GLU A 79 -13.22 9.38 -31.21
N SER A 80 -12.41 9.09 -30.18
CA SER A 80 -12.88 8.80 -28.82
C SER A 80 -11.87 9.25 -27.77
N THR A 81 -12.32 9.38 -26.52
CA THR A 81 -11.48 9.80 -25.38
C THR A 81 -10.22 8.94 -25.28
N LEU A 82 -9.08 9.59 -25.07
CA LEU A 82 -7.81 8.94 -24.83
C LEU A 82 -7.66 8.62 -23.34
N ASP A 83 -6.89 7.58 -23.04
CA ASP A 83 -6.62 7.09 -21.68
C ASP A 83 -5.25 6.41 -21.74
N ARG A 84 -4.25 7.06 -21.13
CA ARG A 84 -2.85 6.65 -21.17
C ARG A 84 -2.64 5.38 -20.36
N GLU A 85 -3.36 5.22 -19.25
CA GLU A 85 -3.33 4.04 -18.36
C GLU A 85 -3.78 2.78 -19.12
N LYS A 86 -4.67 2.93 -20.11
CA LYS A 86 -5.05 1.85 -21.04
C LYS A 86 -4.09 1.71 -22.21
N VAL A 87 -3.79 2.80 -22.93
CA VAL A 87 -2.94 2.79 -24.14
C VAL A 87 -2.10 4.06 -24.24
N SER A 88 -0.79 3.92 -24.00
CA SER A 88 0.15 5.05 -23.94
C SER A 88 0.84 5.40 -25.27
N THR A 89 0.73 4.55 -26.30
CA THR A 89 1.39 4.78 -27.60
C THR A 89 0.58 4.18 -28.75
N TYR A 90 0.41 4.96 -29.81
CA TYR A 90 -0.24 4.56 -31.05
C TYR A 90 0.75 4.63 -32.21
N ASN A 91 0.83 3.56 -33.00
CA ASN A 91 1.57 3.54 -34.27
C ASN A 91 0.55 3.58 -35.41
N ILE A 92 0.46 4.73 -36.07
CA ILE A 92 -0.54 4.98 -37.12
C ILE A 92 0.18 4.91 -38.46
N THR A 93 -0.24 3.99 -39.32
CA THR A 93 0.31 3.84 -40.68
C THR A 93 -0.63 4.48 -41.69
N ILE A 94 -0.11 5.48 -42.40
CA ILE A 94 -0.81 6.21 -43.45
C ILE A 94 -0.38 5.60 -44.79
N SER A 95 -1.34 5.15 -45.60
CA SER A 95 -1.10 4.63 -46.94
C SER A 95 -1.73 5.56 -47.99
N ALA A 96 -0.96 5.91 -49.01
CA ALA A 96 -1.43 6.63 -50.19
C ALA A 96 -1.25 5.75 -51.42
N GLN A 97 -2.29 5.63 -52.25
CA GLN A 97 -2.28 4.83 -53.46
C GLN A 97 -2.74 5.70 -54.63
N ASP A 98 -2.02 5.66 -55.75
CA ASP A 98 -2.45 6.31 -56.98
C ASP A 98 -3.56 5.50 -57.70
N LEU A 99 -4.10 6.06 -58.78
CA LEU A 99 -5.12 5.40 -59.60
C LEU A 99 -4.52 4.80 -60.89
N GLY A 100 -3.20 4.60 -60.94
CA GLY A 100 -2.51 4.05 -62.10
C GLY A 100 -2.79 2.56 -62.32
N SER A 101 -2.29 2.02 -63.43
CA SER A 101 -2.43 0.59 -63.76
C SER A 101 -1.10 0.06 -64.34
N PRO A 102 -0.27 -0.61 -63.52
CA PRO A 102 -0.48 -0.95 -62.11
C PRO A 102 -0.46 0.29 -61.21
N SER A 103 -1.19 0.23 -60.09
CA SER A 103 -1.18 1.29 -59.09
C SER A 103 0.10 1.25 -58.26
N LEU A 104 0.66 2.39 -57.90
CA LEU A 104 1.75 2.51 -56.93
C LEU A 104 1.21 3.02 -55.59
N SER A 105 1.84 2.61 -54.49
CA SER A 105 1.45 3.00 -53.14
C SER A 105 2.65 3.30 -52.24
N THR A 106 2.48 4.22 -51.32
CA THR A 106 3.47 4.62 -50.31
C THR A 106 2.85 4.52 -48.92
N GLU A 107 3.58 3.93 -47.97
CA GLU A 107 3.18 3.88 -46.57
C GLU A 107 4.13 4.71 -45.69
N LYS A 108 3.57 5.34 -44.66
CA LYS A 108 4.32 6.09 -43.65
C LYS A 108 3.72 5.90 -42.28
N THR A 109 4.52 5.38 -41.35
CA THR A 109 4.10 5.21 -39.95
C THR A 109 4.51 6.41 -39.11
N ILE A 110 3.57 6.93 -38.32
CA ILE A 110 3.81 7.93 -37.27
C ILE A 110 3.57 7.29 -35.91
N THR A 111 4.43 7.60 -34.94
CA THR A 111 4.27 7.18 -33.55
C THR A 111 3.76 8.35 -32.73
N VAL A 112 2.57 8.19 -32.15
CA VAL A 112 1.94 9.16 -31.27
C VAL A 112 2.06 8.64 -29.84
N LYS A 113 2.68 9.44 -28.97
CA LYS A 113 2.76 9.15 -27.53
C LYS A 113 1.69 9.95 -26.78
N ILE A 114 1.01 9.30 -25.85
CA ILE A 114 0.04 9.96 -24.98
C ILE A 114 0.77 10.46 -23.74
N SER A 115 0.63 11.75 -23.43
CA SER A 115 1.12 12.34 -22.20
C SER A 115 0.07 12.23 -21.10
N ASP A 116 0.56 11.96 -19.91
CA ASP A 116 -0.16 11.79 -18.66
C ASP A 116 -0.78 13.09 -18.14
N ILE A 117 -1.97 13.00 -17.56
CA ILE A 117 -2.55 13.98 -16.65
C ILE A 117 -2.83 13.33 -15.29
N ASN A 118 -3.03 14.14 -14.24
CA ASN A 118 -3.30 13.64 -12.89
C ASN A 118 -4.78 13.24 -12.71
N ASP A 119 -5.24 12.20 -13.41
CA ASP A 119 -6.63 11.79 -13.43
C ASP A 119 -6.97 10.57 -12.53
N ASN A 120 -5.96 9.93 -11.95
CA ASN A 120 -6.14 8.94 -10.89
C ASN A 120 -5.81 9.54 -9.51
N SER A 121 -6.29 8.88 -8.46
CA SER A 121 -5.93 9.23 -7.09
C SER A 121 -5.19 8.03 -6.49
N PRO A 122 -4.29 8.22 -5.51
CA PRO A 122 -3.63 7.10 -4.86
C PRO A 122 -4.66 6.14 -4.27
N GLU A 123 -4.51 4.84 -4.45
CA GLU A 123 -5.40 3.80 -3.93
C GLU A 123 -4.64 2.90 -2.95
N PHE A 124 -5.14 2.79 -1.71
CA PHE A 124 -4.57 1.88 -0.72
C PHE A 124 -4.85 0.42 -1.07
N SER A 125 -3.87 -0.47 -0.85
CA SER A 125 -4.04 -1.91 -1.11
C SER A 125 -5.07 -2.63 -0.23
N GLN A 126 -5.53 -1.97 0.83
CA GLN A 126 -6.53 -2.48 1.77
C GLN A 126 -7.47 -1.33 2.17
N THR A 127 -8.72 -1.67 2.49
CA THR A 127 -9.73 -0.71 2.98
C THR A 127 -9.50 -0.30 4.44
N SER A 128 -8.76 -1.11 5.20
CA SER A 128 -8.31 -0.82 6.55
C SER A 128 -7.13 -1.71 6.91
N TYR A 129 -6.30 -1.26 7.86
CA TYR A 129 -5.15 -2.02 8.37
C TYR A 129 -5.31 -2.27 9.87
N THR A 130 -4.91 -3.45 10.34
CA THR A 130 -4.76 -3.73 11.78
C THR A 130 -3.29 -4.00 12.07
N MET A 131 -2.72 -3.27 13.01
CA MET A 131 -1.33 -3.39 13.43
C MET A 131 -1.28 -3.73 14.92
N TYR A 132 -0.33 -4.58 15.29
CA TYR A 132 -0.18 -5.02 16.67
C TYR A 132 1.15 -4.54 17.23
N ILE A 133 1.13 -4.03 18.45
CA ILE A 133 2.30 -3.59 19.19
C ILE A 133 2.26 -4.18 20.58
N ARG A 134 3.34 -4.82 21.02
CA ARG A 134 3.46 -5.19 22.44
C ARG A 134 3.63 -3.93 23.27
N GLU A 135 3.03 -3.89 24.45
CA GLU A 135 3.35 -2.84 25.40
C GLU A 135 4.80 -2.91 25.87
N ASN A 136 5.23 -1.93 26.67
CA ASN A 136 6.60 -1.84 27.16
C ASN A 136 7.66 -1.81 26.03
N ASN A 137 7.23 -1.41 24.82
CA ASN A 137 8.10 -1.39 23.65
C ASN A 137 9.12 -0.25 23.71
N GLY A 138 10.28 -0.47 23.09
CA GLY A 138 11.22 0.60 22.83
C GLY A 138 10.64 1.66 21.88
N PRO A 139 11.03 2.94 22.01
CA PRO A 139 10.68 3.98 21.04
C PRO A 139 11.39 3.72 19.71
N GLY A 140 10.76 4.13 18.60
CA GLY A 140 11.29 4.02 17.25
C GLY A 140 11.09 2.66 16.57
N ILE A 141 10.36 1.73 17.18
CA ILE A 141 10.11 0.41 16.57
C ILE A 141 9.11 0.51 15.42
N LYS A 142 9.32 -0.29 14.37
CA LYS A 142 8.38 -0.41 13.27
C LYS A 142 7.20 -1.29 13.68
N ILE A 143 5.98 -0.76 13.59
CA ILE A 143 4.74 -1.49 13.92
C ILE A 143 4.14 -2.14 12.69
N GLY A 144 4.24 -1.49 11.52
CA GLY A 144 3.64 -1.99 10.30
C GLY A 144 3.99 -1.15 9.07
N LYS A 145 3.24 -1.38 8.00
CA LYS A 145 3.38 -0.66 6.74
C LYS A 145 2.00 -0.54 6.08
N VAL A 146 1.69 0.64 5.57
CA VAL A 146 0.60 0.84 4.61
C VAL A 146 1.17 0.99 3.21
N ASN A 147 0.37 0.65 2.21
CA ASN A 147 0.78 0.77 0.82
C ASN A 147 -0.38 1.31 -0.01
N ALA A 148 -0.08 2.35 -0.80
CA ALA A 148 -0.96 2.90 -1.82
C ALA A 148 -0.23 2.96 -3.16
N PHE A 149 -1.00 2.87 -4.23
CA PHE A 149 -0.54 2.89 -5.61
C PHE A 149 -1.28 3.96 -6.38
N ASP A 150 -0.61 4.61 -7.31
CA ASP A 150 -1.23 5.54 -8.23
C ASP A 150 -0.93 5.07 -9.65
N SER A 151 -1.93 5.12 -10.53
CA SER A 151 -1.84 4.57 -11.88
C SER A 151 -1.24 5.55 -12.89
N ASP A 152 -1.14 6.83 -12.52
CA ASP A 152 -0.57 7.89 -13.34
C ASP A 152 0.94 7.68 -13.55
N SER A 153 1.65 8.69 -14.06
CA SER A 153 3.09 8.60 -14.35
C SER A 153 3.92 9.63 -13.59
N GLU A 154 5.18 9.28 -13.34
CA GLU A 154 6.19 10.18 -12.75
C GLU A 154 5.71 10.86 -11.46
N GLN A 155 5.53 12.19 -11.50
CA GLN A 155 5.17 13.01 -10.35
C GLN A 155 3.70 12.86 -9.96
N ASN A 156 2.81 12.61 -10.94
CA ASN A 156 1.39 12.30 -10.71
C ASN A 156 1.25 10.91 -10.07
N ALA A 157 2.18 10.00 -10.32
CA ALA A 157 2.20 8.70 -9.65
C ALA A 157 2.88 8.69 -8.27
N LYS A 158 3.56 9.78 -7.90
CA LYS A 158 4.49 9.78 -6.75
C LYS A 158 3.72 9.95 -5.44
N VAL A 159 3.35 8.82 -4.84
CA VAL A 159 2.63 8.76 -3.57
C VAL A 159 3.50 9.21 -2.39
N THR A 160 2.94 10.09 -1.56
CA THR A 160 3.46 10.49 -0.26
C THR A 160 2.45 10.22 0.86
N TYR A 161 2.93 9.75 2.01
CA TYR A 161 2.08 9.38 3.14
C TYR A 161 2.15 10.40 4.28
N SER A 162 1.03 10.63 4.95
CA SER A 162 0.94 11.49 6.13
C SER A 162 -0.12 10.99 7.11
N LEU A 163 0.08 11.26 8.41
CA LEU A 163 -0.93 11.01 9.43
C LEU A 163 -1.83 12.25 9.55
N LEU A 164 -3.15 12.05 9.55
CA LEU A 164 -4.06 13.13 9.86
C LEU A 164 -4.04 13.45 11.37
N PRO A 165 -4.21 14.73 11.77
CA PRO A 165 -4.26 15.09 13.17
C PRO A 165 -5.38 14.35 13.91
N ALA A 166 -5.03 13.72 15.02
CA ALA A 166 -5.95 13.08 15.95
C ALA A 166 -5.39 13.18 17.37
N GLU A 167 -6.21 12.85 18.36
CA GLU A 167 -5.84 12.80 19.77
C GLU A 167 -6.07 11.38 20.30
N VAL A 168 -5.13 10.89 21.09
CA VAL A 168 -5.16 9.57 21.73
C VAL A 168 -4.84 9.78 23.20
N ASP A 169 -5.82 9.51 24.07
CA ASP A 169 -5.72 9.67 25.52
C ASP A 169 -5.15 11.03 25.97
N GLY A 170 -5.81 12.13 25.56
CA GLY A 170 -5.40 13.48 25.99
C GLY A 170 -4.16 14.03 25.28
N LEU A 171 -3.51 13.25 24.40
CA LEU A 171 -2.25 13.61 23.77
C LEU A 171 -2.34 13.57 22.23
N PRO A 172 -1.61 14.44 21.50
CA PRO A 172 -1.59 14.40 20.04
C PRO A 172 -1.08 13.05 19.53
N LEU A 173 -1.75 12.49 18.51
CA LEU A 173 -1.38 11.24 17.85
C LEU A 173 0.08 11.19 17.41
N LEU A 174 0.62 12.33 16.94
CA LEU A 174 2.01 12.45 16.50
C LEU A 174 3.04 12.25 17.64
N SER A 175 2.59 12.15 18.89
CA SER A 175 3.43 11.74 20.02
C SER A 175 3.50 10.22 20.21
N TYR A 176 2.54 9.47 19.65
CA TYR A 176 2.46 8.01 19.73
C TYR A 176 3.11 7.34 18.53
N ILE A 177 2.82 7.82 17.34
CA ILE A 177 3.25 7.19 16.09
C ILE A 177 3.73 8.20 15.06
N SER A 178 4.54 7.71 14.12
CA SER A 178 4.95 8.41 12.91
C SER A 178 4.82 7.51 11.69
N ILE A 179 4.72 8.11 10.52
CA ILE A 179 4.77 7.42 9.24
C ILE A 179 5.91 7.97 8.39
N ASN A 180 6.65 7.09 7.73
CA ASN A 180 7.61 7.50 6.73
C ASN A 180 6.86 7.88 5.44
N SER A 181 7.06 9.12 4.98
CA SER A 181 6.33 9.70 3.87
C SER A 181 6.60 9.04 2.52
N GLU A 182 7.71 8.31 2.35
CA GLU A 182 8.10 7.71 1.08
C GLU A 182 7.71 6.24 0.98
N ASN A 183 7.82 5.50 2.09
CA ASN A 183 7.63 4.05 2.07
C ASN A 183 6.42 3.56 2.89
N GLY A 184 5.69 4.44 3.58
CA GLY A 184 4.49 4.07 4.33
C GLY A 184 4.74 3.20 5.56
N ASN A 185 5.99 3.03 6.01
CA ASN A 185 6.29 2.34 7.27
C ASN A 185 5.81 3.18 8.45
N VAL A 186 5.12 2.54 9.39
CA VAL A 186 4.59 3.16 10.61
C VAL A 186 5.46 2.76 11.80
N TYR A 187 5.84 3.74 12.62
CA TYR A 187 6.71 3.54 13.78
C TYR A 187 6.07 4.05 15.06
N ALA A 188 6.29 3.34 16.17
CA ALA A 188 5.97 3.83 17.51
C ALA A 188 7.04 4.84 17.95
N LEU A 189 6.63 5.94 18.56
CA LEU A 189 7.55 6.97 19.07
C LEU A 189 7.74 6.88 20.59
N ARG A 190 6.93 6.07 21.27
CA ARG A 190 6.99 5.84 22.72
C ARG A 190 6.62 4.41 23.05
N SER A 191 6.90 4.04 24.29
CA SER A 191 6.33 2.84 24.90
C SER A 191 4.82 3.01 25.04
N MET A 192 4.09 1.96 24.70
CA MET A 192 2.68 1.80 25.02
C MET A 192 2.52 1.12 26.38
N ASP A 193 1.39 1.37 27.01
CA ASP A 193 0.94 0.81 28.29
C ASP A 193 -0.49 0.30 28.04
N TYR A 194 -0.68 -1.01 28.14
CA TYR A 194 -1.93 -1.68 27.81
C TYR A 194 -3.02 -1.36 28.85
N GLU A 195 -2.67 -1.24 30.13
CA GLU A 195 -3.58 -0.84 31.21
C GLU A 195 -4.13 0.57 30.99
N GLN A 196 -3.35 1.44 30.34
CA GLN A 196 -3.77 2.79 29.97
C GLN A 196 -4.58 2.82 28.66
N ILE A 197 -4.08 2.22 27.59
CA ILE A 197 -4.68 2.28 26.24
C ILE A 197 -4.56 0.94 25.53
N LYS A 198 -5.70 0.30 25.27
CA LYS A 198 -5.77 -1.04 24.65
C LYS A 198 -5.80 -1.02 23.13
N GLU A 199 -6.41 0.02 22.55
CA GLU A 199 -6.42 0.25 21.12
C GLU A 199 -6.64 1.72 20.77
N PHE A 200 -6.23 2.12 19.58
CA PHE A 200 -6.63 3.40 18.99
C PHE A 200 -6.68 3.31 17.47
N GLN A 201 -7.37 4.27 16.84
CA GLN A 201 -7.48 4.38 15.40
C GLN A 201 -6.85 5.67 14.88
N VAL A 202 -6.26 5.58 13.70
CA VAL A 202 -5.66 6.71 12.99
C VAL A 202 -6.05 6.68 11.53
N THR A 203 -6.28 7.86 10.96
CA THR A 203 -6.44 8.03 9.51
C THR A 203 -5.11 8.41 8.88
N VAL A 204 -4.71 7.67 7.86
CA VAL A 204 -3.54 7.94 7.03
C VAL A 204 -3.99 8.45 5.68
N ARG A 205 -3.38 9.53 5.22
CA ARG A 205 -3.61 10.10 3.89
C ARG A 205 -2.45 9.76 2.97
N ALA A 206 -2.77 9.22 1.80
CA ALA A 206 -1.85 9.10 0.66
C ALA A 206 -2.19 10.20 -0.34
N ALA A 207 -1.20 10.98 -0.76
CA ALA A 207 -1.36 12.05 -1.74
C ALA A 207 -0.30 11.93 -2.84
N ASP A 208 -0.70 12.12 -4.09
CA ASP A 208 0.24 12.21 -5.19
C ASP A 208 0.98 13.55 -5.21
N GLY A 209 1.93 13.67 -6.14
CA GLY A 209 2.70 14.86 -6.37
C GLY A 209 2.16 15.79 -7.46
N GLY A 210 0.97 15.52 -8.00
CA GLY A 210 0.39 16.24 -9.12
C GLY A 210 -0.09 17.65 -8.77
N SER A 211 -0.56 18.38 -9.79
CA SER A 211 -1.04 19.76 -9.64
C SER A 211 -2.35 19.98 -10.43
N PRO A 212 -3.53 19.97 -9.77
CA PRO A 212 -3.73 19.83 -8.32
C PRO A 212 -3.41 18.42 -7.81
N PRO A 213 -2.96 18.28 -6.55
CA PRO A 213 -2.70 16.97 -5.98
C PRO A 213 -4.01 16.25 -5.67
N ARG A 214 -4.05 14.93 -5.89
CA ARG A 214 -5.16 14.07 -5.49
C ARG A 214 -4.72 13.17 -4.34
N SER A 215 -5.70 12.66 -3.60
CA SER A 215 -5.42 11.90 -2.39
C SER A 215 -6.54 10.96 -2.00
N SER A 216 -6.19 9.93 -1.24
CA SER A 216 -7.10 9.04 -0.55
C SER A 216 -6.71 8.87 0.91
N GLU A 217 -7.61 8.28 1.69
CA GLU A 217 -7.45 8.07 3.12
C GLU A 217 -7.78 6.63 3.50
N VAL A 218 -7.09 6.10 4.51
CA VAL A 218 -7.34 4.78 5.07
C VAL A 218 -7.23 4.79 6.59
N ILE A 219 -8.02 3.94 7.25
CA ILE A 219 -7.98 3.77 8.70
C ILE A 219 -6.99 2.66 9.06
N ILE A 220 -6.12 2.93 10.03
CA ILE A 220 -5.32 1.94 10.73
C ILE A 220 -5.85 1.80 12.15
N ARG A 221 -6.16 0.58 12.56
CA ARG A 221 -6.38 0.18 13.95
C ARG A 221 -5.05 -0.31 14.53
N VAL A 222 -4.63 0.27 15.65
CA VAL A 222 -3.46 -0.18 16.41
C VAL A 222 -3.97 -0.85 17.68
N GLU A 223 -3.66 -2.14 17.82
CA GLU A 223 -4.01 -2.95 18.99
C GLU A 223 -2.75 -3.17 19.83
N ILE A 224 -2.84 -2.85 21.12
CA ILE A 224 -1.76 -3.08 22.07
C ILE A 224 -1.93 -4.52 22.60
N ILE A 225 -0.84 -5.29 22.57
CA ILE A 225 -0.76 -6.64 23.13
C ILE A 225 -0.24 -6.51 24.56
N ASP A 226 -1.06 -6.98 25.49
CA ASP A 226 -0.81 -7.15 26.93
C ASP A 226 0.38 -8.10 27.18
N GLU A 227 1.27 -7.69 28.08
CA GLU A 227 2.41 -8.44 28.60
C GLU A 227 2.24 -8.58 30.12
N ASN A 228 2.80 -9.65 30.70
CA ASN A 228 2.62 -9.93 32.14
C ASN A 228 3.57 -9.07 33.00
N ASP A 229 3.29 -7.77 33.14
CA ASP A 229 4.15 -6.81 33.84
C ASP A 229 3.55 -6.29 35.16
N ASN A 230 2.28 -6.55 35.44
CA ASN A 230 1.69 -6.33 36.76
C ASN A 230 1.70 -7.63 37.57
N ALA A 231 2.26 -7.57 38.79
CA ALA A 231 2.20 -8.70 39.71
C ALA A 231 0.87 -8.70 40.48
N PRO A 232 0.32 -9.89 40.85
CA PRO A 232 -0.92 -9.96 41.62
C PRO A 232 -0.85 -9.14 42.91
N PHE A 233 -1.80 -8.23 43.12
CA PHE A 233 -1.90 -7.39 44.31
C PHE A 233 -2.94 -7.92 45.30
N ILE A 234 -2.51 -8.23 46.53
CA ILE A 234 -3.40 -8.78 47.57
C ILE A 234 -4.15 -7.65 48.28
N LEU A 235 -5.48 -7.63 48.11
CA LEU A 235 -6.38 -6.70 48.78
C LEU A 235 -6.74 -7.15 50.20
N TYR A 236 -6.86 -8.46 50.41
CA TYR A 236 -7.22 -9.02 51.71
C TYR A 236 -6.56 -10.41 51.90
N PRO A 237 -6.02 -10.71 53.10
CA PRO A 237 -5.91 -9.83 54.26
C PRO A 237 -4.87 -8.71 54.08
N LEU A 238 -5.14 -7.54 54.69
CA LEU A 238 -4.22 -6.40 54.67
C LEU A 238 -2.85 -6.81 55.23
N GLN A 239 -1.79 -6.64 54.43
CA GLN A 239 -0.43 -7.05 54.78
C GLN A 239 0.33 -6.02 55.63
N ASN A 240 -0.30 -4.92 56.06
CA ASN A 240 0.38 -3.86 56.79
C ASN A 240 1.00 -4.39 58.09
N ASN A 241 2.28 -4.04 58.33
CA ASN A 241 3.16 -4.46 59.43
C ASN A 241 2.64 -4.26 60.87
N SER A 242 1.40 -3.80 61.06
CA SER A 242 0.81 -3.47 62.36
C SER A 242 0.03 -4.60 63.00
N SER A 243 -0.40 -5.63 62.25
CA SER A 243 -0.86 -6.93 62.75
C SER A 243 -1.26 -7.79 61.56
N PRO A 244 -0.63 -8.97 61.32
CA PRO A 244 -1.20 -9.96 60.41
C PRO A 244 -2.66 -10.22 60.82
N ALA A 245 -3.57 -10.36 59.84
CA ALA A 245 -4.95 -10.70 60.13
C ALA A 245 -4.99 -11.93 61.03
N ASN A 246 -5.39 -11.72 62.28
CA ASN A 246 -5.53 -12.79 63.26
C ASN A 246 -6.95 -13.31 63.10
N ASP A 247 -7.10 -14.30 62.21
CA ASP A 247 -8.39 -14.96 62.05
C ASP A 247 -8.59 -15.91 63.22
N LEU A 248 -9.70 -15.73 63.94
CA LEU A 248 -10.06 -16.56 65.08
C LEU A 248 -10.83 -17.77 64.57
N VAL A 249 -10.31 -18.96 64.83
CA VAL A 249 -10.97 -20.22 64.43
C VAL A 249 -11.47 -20.95 65.67
N PRO A 250 -12.78 -21.23 65.78
CA PRO A 250 -13.29 -21.98 66.91
C PRO A 250 -12.69 -23.39 66.91
N ARG A 251 -12.27 -23.88 68.08
CA ARG A 251 -11.75 -25.26 68.22
C ARG A 251 -12.77 -26.34 67.83
N SER A 252 -14.06 -26.02 67.87
CA SER A 252 -15.14 -26.88 67.40
C SER A 252 -15.33 -26.83 65.87
N ALA A 253 -14.47 -26.13 65.13
CA ALA A 253 -14.54 -26.08 63.67
C ALA A 253 -14.37 -27.49 63.08
N GLU A 254 -15.41 -27.95 62.38
CA GLU A 254 -15.39 -29.21 61.65
C GLU A 254 -14.55 -29.11 60.37
N ALA A 255 -14.34 -30.22 59.68
CA ALA A 255 -13.72 -30.24 58.37
C ALA A 255 -14.54 -29.42 57.36
N GLY A 256 -13.88 -28.58 56.58
CA GLY A 256 -14.49 -27.70 55.58
C GLY A 256 -14.92 -26.32 56.11
N TYR A 257 -14.72 -26.04 57.40
CA TYR A 257 -15.00 -24.73 58.00
C TYR A 257 -14.21 -23.63 57.27
N LEU A 258 -14.90 -22.57 56.82
CA LEU A 258 -14.29 -21.42 56.17
C LEU A 258 -13.62 -20.55 57.23
N VAL A 259 -12.29 -20.50 57.18
CA VAL A 259 -11.48 -19.67 58.07
C VAL A 259 -11.49 -18.24 57.57
N THR A 260 -11.06 -18.06 56.33
CA THR A 260 -10.89 -16.76 55.69
C THR A 260 -10.72 -16.97 54.18
N LYS A 261 -10.45 -15.89 53.45
CA LYS A 261 -10.20 -15.93 52.01
C LYS A 261 -9.08 -14.96 51.67
N VAL A 262 -8.18 -15.35 50.77
CA VAL A 262 -7.24 -14.43 50.14
C VAL A 262 -7.92 -13.81 48.92
N VAL A 263 -7.95 -12.48 48.85
CA VAL A 263 -8.50 -11.72 47.74
C VAL A 263 -7.35 -10.93 47.12
N ALA A 264 -7.11 -11.18 45.84
CA ALA A 264 -6.13 -10.47 45.05
C ALA A 264 -6.74 -10.00 43.73
N VAL A 265 -6.11 -9.01 43.13
CA VAL A 265 -6.41 -8.46 41.82
C VAL A 265 -5.12 -8.41 41.01
N ASP A 266 -5.24 -8.33 39.70
CA ASP A 266 -4.12 -8.18 38.79
C ASP A 266 -4.46 -7.10 37.76
N GLY A 267 -3.45 -6.33 37.35
CA GLY A 267 -3.61 -5.22 36.42
C GLY A 267 -3.82 -5.68 34.98
N ASP A 268 -3.19 -6.81 34.63
CA ASP A 268 -3.09 -7.31 33.27
C ASP A 268 -4.42 -7.90 32.76
N SER A 269 -4.43 -8.46 31.55
CA SER A 269 -5.63 -9.07 30.95
C SER A 269 -5.49 -10.56 30.58
N GLY A 270 -6.63 -11.23 30.48
CA GLY A 270 -6.68 -12.62 30.03
C GLY A 270 -5.92 -13.59 30.95
N GLN A 271 -4.89 -14.25 30.43
CA GLN A 271 -4.09 -15.21 31.20
C GLN A 271 -3.15 -14.53 32.19
N ASN A 272 -2.67 -13.33 31.86
CA ASN A 272 -1.76 -12.53 32.69
C ASN A 272 -2.45 -12.05 33.97
N SER A 273 -3.78 -11.92 33.98
CA SER A 273 -4.56 -11.69 35.21
C SER A 273 -5.32 -12.90 35.75
N TRP A 274 -5.08 -14.10 35.21
CA TRP A 274 -5.74 -15.32 35.71
C TRP A 274 -5.05 -15.84 36.97
N LEU A 275 -5.66 -15.54 38.13
CA LEU A 275 -5.07 -15.85 39.43
C LEU A 275 -5.30 -17.29 39.90
N SER A 276 -4.26 -17.86 40.49
CA SER A 276 -4.28 -19.13 41.20
C SER A 276 -3.66 -19.02 42.59
N TYR A 277 -4.21 -19.78 43.54
CA TYR A 277 -3.86 -19.70 44.97
C TYR A 277 -3.24 -21.00 45.44
N HIS A 278 -2.09 -20.92 46.12
CA HIS A 278 -1.33 -22.09 46.56
C HIS A 278 -0.87 -21.94 48.00
N LEU A 279 -0.98 -23.01 48.79
CA LEU A 279 -0.46 -23.03 50.15
C LEU A 279 1.05 -23.31 50.10
N LEU A 280 1.86 -22.26 50.22
CA LEU A 280 3.32 -22.36 50.10
C LEU A 280 3.96 -22.91 51.39
N LYS A 281 3.49 -22.46 52.54
CA LYS A 281 3.98 -22.92 53.85
C LYS A 281 2.85 -22.90 54.87
N ALA A 282 2.85 -23.90 55.74
CA ALA A 282 1.92 -23.99 56.86
C ALA A 282 2.65 -24.52 58.09
N THR A 283 2.26 -24.07 59.28
CA THR A 283 2.69 -24.66 60.55
C THR A 283 2.31 -26.14 60.62
N ASP A 284 1.06 -26.48 60.26
CA ASP A 284 0.61 -27.85 59.99
C ASP A 284 0.02 -27.93 58.57
N PRO A 285 0.75 -28.51 57.60
CA PRO A 285 0.28 -28.68 56.22
C PRO A 285 -0.98 -29.53 56.07
N GLY A 286 -1.29 -30.36 57.07
CA GLY A 286 -2.44 -31.25 57.05
C GLY A 286 -3.70 -30.66 57.66
N LEU A 287 -3.67 -29.43 58.21
CA LEU A 287 -4.78 -28.82 58.96
C LEU A 287 -5.61 -27.82 58.14
N PHE A 288 -5.00 -27.18 57.15
CA PHE A 288 -5.65 -26.18 56.30
C PHE A 288 -5.41 -26.48 54.83
N THR A 289 -6.39 -26.10 54.01
CA THR A 289 -6.30 -26.11 52.54
C THR A 289 -6.69 -24.75 51.99
N VAL A 290 -6.16 -24.40 50.81
CA VAL A 290 -6.56 -23.21 50.07
C VAL A 290 -7.22 -23.62 48.76
N GLY A 291 -8.37 -23.05 48.45
CA GLY A 291 -9.05 -23.25 47.18
C GLY A 291 -8.28 -22.54 46.05
N SER A 292 -7.82 -23.31 45.08
CA SER A 292 -6.86 -22.84 44.07
C SER A 292 -7.39 -21.76 43.12
N GLN A 293 -8.70 -21.59 43.01
CA GLN A 293 -9.36 -20.63 42.12
C GLN A 293 -10.11 -19.52 42.85
N ASN A 294 -10.35 -19.68 44.16
CA ASN A 294 -11.20 -18.76 44.93
C ASN A 294 -10.51 -18.20 46.18
N GLY A 295 -9.29 -18.65 46.49
CA GLY A 295 -8.50 -18.19 47.64
C GLY A 295 -9.09 -18.55 49.00
N GLU A 296 -10.13 -19.37 49.08
CA GLU A 296 -10.77 -19.73 50.35
C GLU A 296 -9.87 -20.66 51.15
N ILE A 297 -9.61 -20.31 52.40
CA ILE A 297 -8.86 -21.13 53.34
C ILE A 297 -9.85 -21.86 54.23
N ARG A 298 -9.77 -23.20 54.22
CA ARG A 298 -10.67 -24.07 54.97
C ARG A 298 -9.91 -25.07 55.81
N THR A 299 -10.51 -25.50 56.92
CA THR A 299 -10.00 -26.63 57.71
C THR A 299 -10.13 -27.94 56.92
N THR A 300 -9.14 -28.81 56.97
CA THR A 300 -9.19 -30.15 56.33
C THR A 300 -9.70 -31.22 57.29
N ARG A 301 -9.52 -30.98 58.60
CA ARG A 301 -9.91 -31.88 59.70
C ARG A 301 -10.24 -31.06 60.95
N LEU A 302 -10.79 -31.74 61.96
CA LEU A 302 -11.01 -31.18 63.29
C LEU A 302 -9.70 -30.73 63.95
N ILE A 303 -9.72 -29.58 64.62
CA ILE A 303 -8.62 -29.06 65.44
C ILE A 303 -8.61 -29.79 66.79
N THR A 304 -7.47 -30.38 67.16
CA THR A 304 -7.29 -31.18 68.37
C THR A 304 -6.35 -30.49 69.36
N ASP A 305 -6.30 -30.97 70.61
CA ASP A 305 -5.39 -30.44 71.63
C ASP A 305 -3.90 -30.66 71.34
N ARG A 306 -3.58 -31.50 70.36
CA ARG A 306 -2.20 -31.71 69.88
C ARG A 306 -1.76 -30.64 68.90
N ASP A 307 -2.71 -29.91 68.31
CA ASP A 307 -2.42 -28.89 67.31
C ASP A 307 -1.99 -27.59 67.99
N THR A 308 -0.98 -26.94 67.42
CA THR A 308 -0.48 -25.66 67.93
C THR A 308 -1.60 -24.61 67.87
N MET A 309 -1.81 -23.87 68.95
CA MET A 309 -2.83 -22.81 69.01
C MET A 309 -2.61 -21.71 67.96
N LYS A 310 -1.34 -21.35 67.71
CA LYS A 310 -0.99 -20.36 66.69
C LYS A 310 -0.52 -21.07 65.43
N GLN A 311 -1.31 -20.94 64.38
CA GLN A 311 -1.03 -21.49 63.06
C GLN A 311 -0.59 -20.35 62.15
N LYS A 312 0.49 -20.56 61.39
CA LYS A 312 0.98 -19.59 60.41
C LYS A 312 0.89 -20.20 59.02
N LEU A 313 0.18 -19.54 58.12
CA LEU A 313 0.07 -19.92 56.71
C LEU A 313 0.73 -18.85 55.84
N ILE A 314 1.42 -19.29 54.79
CA ILE A 314 1.89 -18.44 53.70
C ILE A 314 1.19 -18.91 52.45
N VAL A 315 0.30 -18.07 51.92
CA VAL A 315 -0.43 -18.33 50.68
C VAL A 315 0.22 -17.54 49.56
N LEU A 316 0.57 -18.23 48.48
CA LEU A 316 1.09 -17.66 47.25
C LEU A 316 -0.08 -17.42 46.29
N VAL A 317 -0.19 -16.20 45.77
CA VAL A 317 -1.06 -15.85 44.65
C VAL A 317 -0.17 -15.71 43.43
N ARG A 318 -0.51 -16.40 42.35
CA ARG A 318 0.26 -16.43 41.10
C ARG A 318 -0.67 -16.23 39.92
N ASP A 319 -0.29 -15.37 38.99
CA ASP A 319 -0.99 -15.29 37.71
C ASP A 319 -0.68 -16.51 36.80
N SER A 320 -1.21 -16.49 35.58
CA SER A 320 -1.01 -17.54 34.57
C SER A 320 -0.32 -17.03 33.31
N GLY A 321 0.46 -15.94 33.40
CA GLY A 321 1.25 -15.42 32.29
C GLY A 321 2.37 -16.38 31.86
N GLU A 322 3.04 -16.12 30.73
CA GLU A 322 4.13 -16.99 30.24
C GLU A 322 5.33 -17.02 31.21
N LEU A 323 5.63 -15.87 31.82
CA LEU A 323 6.53 -15.72 32.96
C LEU A 323 5.71 -15.29 34.17
N PRO A 324 5.19 -16.24 34.97
CA PRO A 324 4.22 -15.85 35.97
C PRO A 324 4.82 -15.03 37.10
N LEU A 325 4.14 -13.96 37.46
CA LEU A 325 4.43 -13.15 38.63
C LEU A 325 3.62 -13.65 39.82
N SER A 326 4.04 -13.24 41.02
CA SER A 326 3.38 -13.70 42.24
C SER A 326 3.56 -12.75 43.40
N SER A 327 2.62 -12.84 44.33
CA SER A 327 2.68 -12.21 45.65
C SER A 327 2.33 -13.22 46.72
N SER A 328 2.66 -12.92 47.97
CA SER A 328 2.34 -13.83 49.07
C SER A 328 1.71 -13.10 50.24
N ALA A 329 0.73 -13.74 50.85
CA ALA A 329 0.09 -13.31 52.09
C ALA A 329 0.55 -14.19 53.24
N THR A 330 0.92 -13.56 54.35
CA THR A 330 1.06 -14.27 55.63
C THR A 330 -0.23 -14.16 56.44
N LEU A 331 -0.78 -15.30 56.83
CA LEU A 331 -1.95 -15.38 57.71
C LEU A 331 -1.56 -16.01 59.04
N ASN A 332 -1.99 -15.41 60.13
CA ASN A 332 -1.85 -15.96 61.46
C ASN A 332 -3.24 -16.34 61.97
N ILE A 333 -3.43 -17.61 62.29
CA ILE A 333 -4.71 -18.15 62.76
C ILE A 333 -4.53 -18.53 64.24
N ALA A 334 -5.50 -18.16 65.07
CA ALA A 334 -5.47 -18.37 66.51
C ALA A 334 -6.79 -18.94 67.06
#